data_AF-A0A6G4ISC1-F1
#
_entry.id   AF-A0A6G4ISC1-F1
#
_cell.length_a   1.000
_cell.length_b   1.000
_cell.length_c   1.000
_cell.angle_alpha   90.00
_cell.angle_beta   90.00
_cell.angle_gamma   90.00
#
_symmetry.space_group_name_H-M   'P 1'
#
loop_
_entity.id
_entity.type
_entity.pdbx_description
1 polymer ?
#
loop_
_entity_poly.entity_id
_entity_poly.type
_entity_poly.pdbx_seq_one_letter_code
_entity_poly.pdbx_strand_id
1 'polypeptide(L)'
;PGETSATVTKNWDDNNNQDGKRPTEIKVELYQDGKATVKTATLNESNNWTHTWTGLDEKAKGQQVKYTVEELTKVKGYTTHVDNNDMGNLIVTNKYTPETT
;
A
#
# COMPACT_ATOMS: atom_id res chain seq x y z
N PRO A 1 -4.74 15.77 -21.10
CA PRO A 1 -4.04 15.01 -20.04
C PRO A 1 -4.72 13.65 -19.93
N GLY A 2 -3.96 12.55 -19.92
CA GLY A 2 -4.55 11.25 -19.66
C GLY A 2 -4.77 11.08 -18.16
N GLU A 3 -5.86 10.42 -17.78
CA GLU A 3 -6.14 10.01 -16.42
C GLU A 3 -5.88 8.51 -16.28
N THR A 4 -5.34 8.12 -15.14
CA THR A 4 -5.11 6.72 -14.78
C THR A 4 -5.66 6.42 -13.40
N SER A 5 -5.58 5.15 -13.01
CA SER A 5 -5.86 4.67 -11.68
C SER A 5 -4.65 3.95 -11.09
N ALA A 6 -4.58 3.92 -9.76
CA ALA A 6 -3.61 3.12 -9.03
C ALA A 6 -4.36 2.21 -8.07
N THR A 7 -4.07 0.92 -8.10
CA THR A 7 -4.66 -0.07 -7.19
C THR A 7 -3.60 -0.58 -6.25
N VAL A 8 -3.91 -0.56 -4.95
CA VAL A 8 -3.09 -1.16 -3.91
C VAL A 8 -3.78 -2.36 -3.30
N THR A 9 -3.02 -3.42 -3.08
CA THR A 9 -3.42 -4.61 -2.35
C THR A 9 -2.47 -4.84 -1.19
N LYS A 10 -3.01 -5.14 -0.01
CA LYS A 10 -2.22 -5.51 1.16
C LYS A 10 -2.12 -7.03 1.29
N ASN A 11 -0.89 -7.52 1.28
CA ASN A 11 -0.52 -8.90 1.51
C ASN A 11 0.02 -9.09 2.93
N TRP A 12 -0.41 -10.15 3.60
CA TRP A 12 0.03 -10.51 4.95
C TRP A 12 0.79 -11.84 4.92
N ASP A 13 2.09 -11.78 5.19
CA ASP A 13 2.96 -12.96 5.33
C ASP A 13 3.15 -13.25 6.83
N ASP A 14 2.11 -13.81 7.46
CA ASP A 14 2.03 -14.03 8.91
C ASP A 14 1.36 -15.36 9.30
N ASN A 15 1.46 -16.36 8.42
CA ASN A 15 0.86 -17.70 8.60
C ASN A 15 -0.63 -17.64 8.97
N ASN A 16 -1.43 -16.89 8.19
CA ASN A 16 -2.86 -16.70 8.44
C ASN A 16 -3.16 -16.12 9.83
N ASN A 17 -2.37 -15.14 10.27
CA ASN A 17 -2.50 -14.50 11.58
C ASN A 17 -2.41 -15.49 12.75
N GLN A 18 -1.52 -16.49 12.67
CA GLN A 18 -1.38 -17.56 13.69
C GLN A 18 -1.23 -17.02 15.13
N ASP A 19 -0.55 -15.88 15.28
CA ASP A 19 -0.19 -15.27 16.56
C ASP A 19 -1.18 -14.17 17.00
N GLY A 20 -2.24 -13.93 16.21
CA GLY A 20 -3.26 -12.92 16.50
C GLY A 20 -2.70 -11.49 16.56
N LYS A 21 -1.56 -11.22 15.91
CA LYS A 21 -0.86 -9.92 15.94
C LYS A 21 -1.27 -8.99 14.80
N ARG A 22 -2.00 -9.50 13.80
CA ARG A 22 -2.46 -8.69 12.67
C ARG A 22 -3.41 -7.59 13.17
N PRO A 23 -3.16 -6.31 12.85
CA PRO A 23 -4.08 -5.24 13.17
C PRO A 23 -5.37 -5.39 12.36
N THR A 24 -6.46 -4.80 12.85
CA THR A 24 -7.76 -4.80 12.15
C THR A 24 -7.75 -3.95 10.88
N GLU A 25 -6.89 -2.94 10.83
CA GLU A 25 -6.73 -2.05 9.69
C GLU A 25 -5.32 -1.47 9.61
N ILE A 26 -4.95 -1.02 8.42
CA ILE A 26 -3.76 -0.20 8.17
C ILE A 26 -4.13 1.00 7.32
N LYS A 27 -3.28 2.02 7.36
CA LYS A 27 -3.39 3.19 6.50
C LYS A 27 -2.20 3.25 5.55
N VAL A 28 -2.49 3.49 4.28
CA VAL A 28 -1.50 3.69 3.23
C VAL A 28 -1.70 5.05 2.57
N GLU A 29 -0.65 5.60 1.98
CA GLU A 29 -0.67 6.87 1.28
C GLU A 29 -0.05 6.74 -0.11
N LEU A 30 -0.70 7.35 -1.09
CA LEU A 30 -0.19 7.46 -2.45
C LEU A 30 0.83 8.60 -2.53
N TYR A 31 1.94 8.32 -3.20
CA TYR A 31 3.01 9.25 -3.50
C TYR A 31 3.11 9.46 -5.00
N GLN A 32 3.40 10.69 -5.40
CA GLN A 32 3.59 11.15 -6.77
C GLN A 32 5.01 11.70 -6.89
N ASP A 33 5.85 11.05 -7.71
CA ASP A 33 7.26 11.40 -7.90
C ASP A 33 8.02 11.56 -6.57
N GLY A 34 7.73 10.67 -5.61
CA GLY A 34 8.32 10.69 -4.26
C GLY A 34 7.74 11.73 -3.31
N LYS A 35 6.66 12.44 -3.68
CA LYS A 35 5.96 13.39 -2.82
C LYS A 35 4.61 12.84 -2.37
N ALA A 36 4.31 12.98 -1.09
CA ALA A 36 3.02 12.63 -0.53
C ALA A 36 1.88 13.39 -1.24
N THR A 37 0.86 12.67 -1.71
CA THR A 37 -0.30 13.28 -2.36
C THR A 37 -1.43 13.62 -1.39
N VAL A 38 -1.29 13.25 -0.10
CA VAL A 38 -2.36 13.32 0.92
C VAL A 38 -3.55 12.40 0.62
N LYS A 39 -3.53 11.67 -0.51
CA LYS A 39 -4.52 10.64 -0.84
C LYS A 39 -4.20 9.39 -0.05
N THR A 40 -4.86 9.24 1.09
CA THR A 40 -4.72 8.06 1.96
C THR A 40 -5.84 7.06 1.74
N ALA A 41 -5.57 5.78 1.96
CA ALA A 41 -6.58 4.72 2.01
C ALA A 41 -6.44 3.88 3.27
N THR A 42 -7.56 3.47 3.84
CA THR A 42 -7.61 2.49 4.93
C THR A 42 -7.88 1.11 4.35
N LEU A 43 -7.00 0.15 4.61
CA LEU A 43 -7.12 -1.24 4.15
C LEU A 43 -7.46 -2.13 5.34
N ASN A 44 -8.49 -2.95 5.19
CA ASN A 44 -8.98 -3.86 6.22
C ASN A 44 -9.75 -5.04 5.58
N GLU A 45 -10.28 -5.95 6.39
CA GLU A 45 -11.02 -7.11 5.85
C GLU A 45 -12.28 -6.72 5.07
N SER A 46 -12.97 -5.63 5.44
CA SER A 46 -14.22 -5.23 4.77
C SER A 46 -14.03 -4.84 3.30
N ASN A 47 -12.83 -4.38 2.93
CA ASN A 47 -12.46 -4.06 1.56
C ASN A 47 -11.50 -5.08 0.93
N ASN A 48 -11.40 -6.28 1.52
CA ASN A 48 -10.45 -7.32 1.11
C ASN A 48 -9.03 -6.77 0.99
N TRP A 49 -8.63 -5.88 1.90
CA TRP A 49 -7.29 -5.30 1.94
C TRP A 49 -6.88 -4.58 0.65
N THR A 50 -7.86 -4.06 -0.12
CA THR A 50 -7.64 -3.50 -1.46
C THR A 50 -8.27 -2.11 -1.58
N HIS A 51 -7.62 -1.21 -2.33
CA HIS A 51 -8.16 0.10 -2.67
C HIS A 51 -7.68 0.57 -4.04
N THR A 52 -8.51 1.34 -4.75
CA THR A 52 -8.16 1.94 -6.04
C THR A 52 -8.38 3.45 -6.01
N TRP A 53 -7.32 4.21 -6.25
CA TRP A 53 -7.40 5.64 -6.53
C TRP A 53 -7.68 5.86 -8.02
N THR A 54 -8.65 6.71 -8.33
CA THR A 54 -9.01 7.09 -9.71
C THR A 54 -8.74 8.57 -9.96
N GLY A 55 -8.74 9.00 -11.23
CA GLY A 55 -8.51 10.39 -11.61
C GLY A 55 -7.10 10.87 -11.25
N LEU A 56 -6.10 10.03 -11.50
CA LEU A 56 -4.69 10.36 -11.32
C LEU A 56 -4.12 10.89 -12.62
N ASP A 57 -3.34 11.98 -12.57
CA ASP A 57 -2.67 12.52 -13.75
C ASP A 57 -1.60 11.54 -14.26
N GLU A 58 -1.69 11.07 -15.50
CA GLU A 58 -0.63 10.27 -16.10
C GLU A 58 0.65 11.08 -16.32
N LYS A 59 0.51 12.38 -16.53
CA LYS A 59 1.61 13.29 -16.84
C LYS A 59 1.51 14.60 -16.07
N ALA A 60 2.61 14.97 -15.42
CA ALA A 60 2.78 16.27 -14.79
C ALA A 60 3.86 17.04 -15.57
N LYS A 61 3.53 18.26 -16.03
CA LYS A 61 4.46 19.13 -16.78
C LYS A 61 5.10 18.44 -18.00
N GLY A 62 4.34 17.57 -18.68
CA GLY A 62 4.79 16.86 -19.89
C GLY A 62 5.62 15.59 -19.63
N GLN A 63 5.96 15.26 -18.38
CA GLN A 63 6.67 14.04 -18.00
C GLN A 63 5.69 13.03 -17.38
N GLN A 64 5.94 11.74 -17.59
CA GLN A 64 5.14 10.68 -16.98
C GLN A 64 5.34 10.70 -15.46
N VAL A 65 4.23 10.65 -14.73
CA VAL A 65 4.24 10.62 -13.27
C VAL A 65 4.53 9.21 -12.79
N LYS A 66 5.42 9.08 -11.80
CA LYS A 66 5.61 7.82 -11.09
C LYS A 66 4.77 7.83 -9.82
N TYR A 67 3.80 6.91 -9.75
CA TYR A 67 3.04 6.65 -8.54
C TYR A 67 3.66 5.53 -7.72
N THR A 68 3.74 5.73 -6.42
CA THR A 68 4.21 4.74 -5.44
C THR A 68 3.29 4.77 -4.23
N VAL A 69 3.25 3.70 -3.43
CA VAL A 69 2.52 3.67 -2.17
C VAL A 69 3.49 3.52 -0.99
N GLU A 70 3.13 4.10 0.14
CA GLU A 70 3.81 3.84 1.42
C GLU A 70 2.79 3.48 2.50
N GLU A 71 3.18 2.59 3.41
CA GLU A 71 2.41 2.28 4.60
C GLU A 71 2.69 3.30 5.71
N LEU A 72 1.64 3.97 6.20
CA LEU A 72 1.73 4.91 7.31
C LEU A 72 1.64 4.19 8.66
N THR A 73 0.88 3.10 8.74
CA THR A 73 0.71 2.33 9.98
C THR A 73 1.91 1.45 10.26
N LYS A 74 2.70 1.80 11.28
CA LYS A 74 3.77 0.90 11.76
C LYS A 74 3.18 -0.26 12.56
N VAL A 75 3.30 -1.47 12.03
CA VAL A 75 2.80 -2.68 12.68
C VAL A 75 3.93 -3.35 13.45
N LYS A 76 3.84 -3.37 14.78
CA LYS A 76 4.89 -3.93 15.65
C LYS A 76 5.11 -5.42 15.36
N GLY A 77 6.36 -5.83 15.19
CA GLY A 77 6.74 -7.23 14.89
C GLY A 77 6.65 -7.60 13.41
N TYR A 78 6.22 -6.67 12.55
CA TYR A 78 6.18 -6.87 11.11
C TYR A 78 7.26 -6.05 10.41
N THR A 79 7.77 -6.62 9.32
CA THR A 79 8.61 -5.92 8.34
C THR A 79 7.77 -5.61 7.11
N THR A 80 7.80 -4.36 6.65
CA THR A 80 7.05 -3.90 5.48
C THR A 80 7.93 -3.93 4.23
N HIS A 81 7.41 -4.50 3.16
CA HIS A 81 7.98 -4.43 1.81
C HIS A 81 6.91 -3.90 0.85
N VAL A 82 7.29 -2.98 -0.04
CA VAL A 82 6.37 -2.42 -1.03
C VAL A 82 6.88 -2.69 -2.44
N ASP A 83 6.05 -3.35 -3.23
CA ASP A 83 6.22 -3.50 -4.67
C ASP A 83 5.48 -2.36 -5.39
N ASN A 84 6.26 -1.49 -6.04
CA ASN A 84 5.79 -0.36 -6.82
C ASN A 84 6.09 -0.52 -8.33
N ASN A 85 6.21 -1.76 -8.82
CA ASN A 85 6.55 -2.02 -10.22
C ASN A 85 5.41 -1.71 -11.20
N ASP A 86 4.16 -1.93 -10.78
CA ASP A 86 2.97 -1.69 -11.59
C ASP A 86 1.94 -0.85 -10.79
N MET A 87 1.58 0.32 -11.30
CA MET A 87 0.59 1.17 -10.63
C MET A 87 -0.80 0.52 -10.58
N GLY A 88 -1.12 -0.36 -11.54
CA GLY A 88 -2.36 -1.13 -11.54
C GLY A 88 -2.38 -2.26 -10.53
N ASN A 89 -1.23 -2.59 -9.93
CA ASN A 89 -1.08 -3.67 -8.96
C ASN A 89 0.06 -3.38 -7.96
N LEU A 90 -0.10 -2.32 -7.17
CA LEU A 90 0.81 -2.00 -6.07
C LEU A 90 0.57 -2.99 -4.93
N ILE A 91 1.64 -3.60 -4.41
CA ILE A 91 1.52 -4.61 -3.34
C ILE A 91 2.30 -4.16 -2.11
N VAL A 92 1.60 -4.00 -0.99
CA VAL A 92 2.23 -3.79 0.32
C VAL A 92 2.23 -5.13 1.04
N THR A 93 3.39 -5.71 1.31
CA THR A 93 3.54 -6.95 2.08
C THR A 93 4.04 -6.66 3.48
N ASN A 94 3.30 -7.08 4.50
CA ASN A 94 3.83 -7.12 5.87
C ASN A 94 4.13 -8.55 6.26
N LYS A 95 5.39 -8.80 6.58
CA LYS A 95 5.88 -10.09 7.04
C LYS A 95 6.05 -10.09 8.55
N TYR A 96 5.35 -11.00 9.23
CA TYR A 96 5.56 -11.23 10.66
C TYR A 96 6.74 -12.17 10.87
N THR A 97 7.63 -11.80 11.79
CA THR A 97 8.72 -12.68 12.22
C THR A 97 8.53 -12.91 13.71
N PRO A 98 8.17 -14.14 14.14
CA PRO A 98 8.04 -14.44 15.56
C PRO A 98 9.35 -14.14 16.29
N GLU A 99 9.26 -13.53 17.47
CA GLU A 99 10.43 -13.43 18.35
C GLU A 99 10.82 -14.85 18.77
N THR A 100 12.05 -15.26 18.45
CA THR A 100 12.60 -16.50 18.98
C THR A 100 12.90 -16.29 20.46
N THR A 101 12.07 -16.85 21.34
CA THR A 101 12.35 -17.02 22.78
C THR A 101 13.44 -18.03 23.04
#